data_AF-A0A429EGJ7-F1
#
_entry.id   AF-A0A429EGJ7-F1
#
_cell.length_a   1.000
_cell.length_b   1.000
_cell.length_c   1.000
_cell.angle_alpha   90.00
_cell.angle_beta   90.00
_cell.angle_gamma   90.00
#
_symmetry.space_group_name_H-M   'P 1'
#
loop_
_entity.id
_entity.type
_entity.pdbx_description
1 polymer ?
#
loop_
_entity_poly.entity_id
_entity_poly.type
_entity_poly.pdbx_seq_one_letter_code
_entity_poly.pdbx_strand_id
1 'polypeptide(L)'
;MPDWIIDVLFWIAVAFLLAVYVSWRATRLDRLHVRVETARAALDAALVRRAAAALELAASRLLDPATSLVLATAAHEARTADAEHREFAESDLSRALRAVVDQPGFVDALTGRGDGDGKAVLEELSSSAAKVAYARRFYNDAVSQARIARRKLLIRALRLAGRAPLPGFFEIDDDPPGI
;
A
#
# COMPACT_ATOMS: atom_id res chain seq x y z
N MET A 1 -11.10 -42.30 45.33
CA MET A 1 -11.07 -42.01 43.88
C MET A 1 -9.77 -42.60 43.35
N PRO A 2 -9.78 -43.40 42.28
CA PRO A 2 -8.55 -43.89 41.67
C PRO A 2 -7.71 -42.71 41.17
N ASP A 3 -6.43 -42.64 41.55
CA ASP A 3 -5.54 -41.52 41.22
C ASP A 3 -5.42 -41.26 39.71
N TRP A 4 -5.56 -42.31 38.89
CA TRP A 4 -5.55 -42.21 37.42
C TRP A 4 -6.69 -41.36 36.84
N ILE A 5 -7.83 -41.24 37.53
CA ILE A 5 -8.95 -40.39 37.07
C ILE A 5 -8.55 -38.91 37.16
N ILE A 6 -7.84 -38.54 38.24
CA ILE A 6 -7.38 -37.17 38.45
C ILE A 6 -6.33 -36.82 37.39
N ASP A 7 -5.40 -37.73 37.11
CA ASP A 7 -4.39 -37.54 36.06
C ASP A 7 -5.02 -37.38 34.66
N VAL A 8 -5.98 -38.25 34.31
CA VAL A 8 -6.68 -38.15 33.02
C VAL A 8 -7.46 -36.83 32.91
N LEU A 9 -8.17 -36.44 33.97
CA LEU A 9 -8.94 -35.20 33.99
C LEU A 9 -8.03 -33.97 33.91
N PHE A 10 -6.86 -34.01 34.56
CA PHE A 10 -5.83 -32.97 34.45
C PHE A 10 -5.33 -32.82 33.01
N TRP A 11 -4.96 -33.93 32.35
CA TRP A 11 -4.51 -33.89 30.95
C TRP A 11 -5.59 -33.43 29.98
N ILE A 12 -6.86 -33.81 30.19
CA ILE A 12 -7.99 -33.30 29.40
C ILE A 12 -8.14 -31.79 29.58
N ALA A 13 -8.06 -31.29 30.82
CA ALA A 13 -8.14 -29.86 31.11
C ALA A 13 -6.98 -29.08 30.46
N VAL A 14 -5.76 -29.62 30.52
CA VAL A 14 -4.57 -29.04 29.85
C VAL A 14 -4.76 -29.02 28.33
N ALA A 15 -5.22 -30.12 27.73
CA ALA A 15 -5.46 -30.19 26.29
C ALA A 15 -6.55 -29.21 25.84
N PHE A 16 -7.62 -29.07 26.62
CA PHE A 16 -8.69 -28.11 26.35
C PHE A 16 -8.18 -26.66 26.41
N LEU A 17 -7.44 -26.30 27.47
CA LEU A 17 -6.82 -24.97 27.59
C LEU A 17 -5.85 -24.69 26.44
N LEU A 18 -5.07 -25.69 26.02
CA LEU A 18 -4.18 -25.57 24.88
C LEU A 18 -4.95 -25.34 23.57
N ALA A 19 -6.05 -26.07 23.34
CA ALA A 19 -6.89 -25.92 22.16
C ALA A 19 -7.52 -24.51 22.09
N VAL A 20 -8.08 -24.02 23.20
CA VAL A 20 -8.63 -22.66 23.30
C VAL A 20 -7.54 -21.60 23.06
N TYR A 21 -6.36 -21.79 23.66
CA TYR A 21 -5.23 -20.88 23.48
C TYR A 21 -4.76 -20.81 22.02
N VAL A 22 -4.61 -21.96 21.35
CA VAL A 22 -4.24 -22.05 19.93
C VAL A 22 -5.31 -21.41 19.06
N SER A 23 -6.60 -21.68 19.32
CA SER A 23 -7.71 -21.09 18.58
C SER A 23 -7.72 -19.56 18.67
N TRP A 24 -7.58 -19.00 19.88
CA TRP A 24 -7.52 -17.54 20.07
C TRP A 24 -6.33 -16.91 19.34
N ARG A 25 -5.18 -17.59 19.35
CA ARG A 25 -3.96 -17.14 18.65
C ARG A 25 -4.12 -17.22 17.13
N ALA A 26 -4.79 -18.24 16.60
CA ALA A 26 -5.09 -18.39 15.18
C ALA A 26 -5.95 -17.22 14.68
N THR A 27 -7.05 -16.91 15.38
CA THR A 27 -7.93 -15.78 15.04
C THR A 27 -7.18 -14.44 15.07
N ARG A 28 -6.23 -14.26 16.00
CA ARG A 28 -5.41 -13.05 16.06
C ARG A 28 -4.43 -12.94 14.88
N LEU A 29 -3.92 -14.05 14.38
CA LEU A 29 -3.02 -14.08 13.22
C LEU A 29 -3.78 -13.83 11.91
N ASP A 30 -4.97 -14.41 11.79
CA ASP A 30 -5.87 -14.22 10.65
C ASP A 30 -6.23 -12.75 10.45
N ARG A 31 -6.60 -12.06 11.54
CA ARG A 31 -6.85 -10.60 11.52
C ARG A 31 -5.66 -9.79 11.00
N LEU A 32 -4.42 -10.22 11.24
CA LEU A 32 -3.23 -9.54 10.72
C LEU A 32 -3.03 -9.79 9.23
N HIS A 33 -3.31 -11.01 8.73
CA HIS A 33 -3.26 -11.30 7.30
C HIS A 33 -4.30 -10.47 6.55
N VAL A 34 -5.55 -10.50 7.00
CA VAL A 34 -6.64 -9.71 6.41
C VAL A 34 -6.30 -8.21 6.43
N ARG A 35 -5.65 -7.73 7.49
CA ARG A 35 -5.21 -6.32 7.56
C ARG A 35 -4.14 -5.98 6.54
N VAL A 36 -3.17 -6.88 6.31
CA VAL A 36 -2.12 -6.67 5.29
C VAL A 36 -2.72 -6.72 3.88
N GLU A 37 -3.61 -7.67 3.61
CA GLU A 37 -4.27 -7.82 2.31
C GLU A 37 -5.16 -6.61 2.00
N THR A 38 -5.95 -6.14 2.97
CA THR A 38 -6.78 -4.94 2.78
C THR A 38 -5.93 -3.68 2.61
N ALA A 39 -4.84 -3.54 3.36
CA ALA A 39 -3.90 -2.43 3.18
C ALA A 39 -3.21 -2.47 1.80
N ARG A 40 -2.88 -3.66 1.30
CA ARG A 40 -2.31 -3.85 -0.04
C ARG A 40 -3.30 -3.44 -1.13
N ALA A 41 -4.55 -3.90 -1.05
CA ALA A 41 -5.60 -3.54 -1.99
C ALA A 41 -5.88 -2.02 -1.98
N ALA A 42 -5.84 -1.38 -0.81
CA ALA A 42 -6.01 0.07 -0.69
C ALA A 42 -4.85 0.84 -1.33
N LEU A 43 -3.61 0.37 -1.17
CA LEU A 43 -2.43 0.93 -1.83
C LEU A 43 -2.54 0.79 -3.36
N ASP A 44 -2.85 -0.41 -3.86
CA ASP A 44 -3.02 -0.65 -5.29
C ASP A 44 -4.11 0.27 -5.90
N ALA A 45 -5.23 0.44 -5.22
CA ALA A 45 -6.28 1.36 -5.65
C ALA A 45 -5.84 2.84 -5.66
N ALA A 46 -5.02 3.26 -4.70
CA ALA A 46 -4.47 4.61 -4.66
C ALA A 46 -3.49 4.87 -5.81
N LEU A 47 -2.61 3.90 -6.11
CA LEU A 47 -1.65 3.98 -7.22
C LEU A 47 -2.36 4.08 -8.56
N VAL A 48 -3.36 3.22 -8.82
CA VAL A 48 -4.15 3.25 -10.06
C VAL A 48 -4.86 4.59 -10.23
N ARG A 49 -5.43 5.14 -9.15
CA ARG A 49 -6.09 6.46 -9.19
C ARG A 49 -5.10 7.59 -9.50
N ARG A 50 -3.92 7.56 -8.89
CA ARG A 50 -2.85 8.55 -9.18
C ARG A 50 -2.42 8.49 -10.64
N ALA A 51 -2.21 7.30 -11.19
CA ALA A 51 -1.84 7.15 -12.60
C ALA A 51 -2.96 7.61 -13.55
N ALA A 52 -4.23 7.42 -13.19
CA ALA A 52 -5.36 7.95 -13.95
C ALA A 52 -5.37 9.49 -13.95
N ALA A 53 -5.18 10.13 -12.78
CA ALA A 53 -5.08 11.58 -12.67
C ALA A 53 -3.88 12.15 -13.44
N ALA A 54 -2.75 11.43 -13.46
CA ALA A 54 -1.57 11.82 -14.26
C ALA A 54 -1.85 11.75 -15.77
N LEU A 55 -2.59 10.74 -16.23
CA LEU A 55 -3.01 10.63 -17.64
C LEU A 55 -4.00 11.72 -18.03
N GLU A 56 -4.91 12.09 -17.13
CA GLU A 56 -5.85 13.20 -17.34
C GLU A 56 -5.10 14.53 -17.46
N LEU A 57 -4.11 14.77 -16.59
CA LEU A 57 -3.22 15.93 -16.72
C LEU A 57 -2.49 15.92 -18.06
N ALA A 58 -1.95 14.79 -18.51
CA ALA A 58 -1.32 14.66 -19.82
C ALA A 58 -2.28 14.92 -21.00
N ALA A 59 -3.57 14.57 -20.84
CA ALA A 59 -4.59 14.75 -21.87
C ALA A 59 -5.20 16.18 -21.91
N SER A 60 -5.05 16.94 -20.82
CA SER A 60 -5.64 18.28 -20.65
C SER A 60 -5.17 19.36 -21.66
N ARG A 61 -4.16 19.07 -22.49
CA ARG A 61 -3.48 20.02 -23.39
C ARG A 61 -2.88 21.25 -22.69
N LEU A 62 -2.72 21.18 -21.37
CA LEU A 62 -2.11 22.26 -20.58
C LEU A 62 -0.58 22.18 -20.58
N LEU A 63 -0.04 21.03 -20.97
CA LEU A 63 1.38 20.74 -21.12
C LEU A 63 1.81 20.87 -22.58
N ASP A 64 3.09 21.13 -22.82
CA ASP A 64 3.64 21.00 -24.16
C ASP A 64 3.59 19.52 -24.61
N PRO A 65 3.61 19.25 -25.94
CA PRO A 65 3.45 17.89 -26.46
C PRO A 65 4.53 16.91 -25.98
N ALA A 66 5.77 17.38 -25.75
CA ALA A 66 6.85 16.51 -25.31
C ALA A 66 6.65 16.11 -23.84
N THR A 67 6.36 17.07 -22.97
CA THR A 67 6.08 16.81 -21.56
C THR A 67 4.83 15.95 -21.36
N SER A 68 3.77 16.19 -22.15
CA SER A 68 2.55 15.37 -22.14
C SER A 68 2.85 13.90 -22.47
N LEU A 69 3.68 13.65 -23.50
CA LEU A 69 4.07 12.30 -23.90
C LEU A 69 4.90 11.60 -22.82
N VAL A 70 5.86 12.30 -22.22
CA VAL A 70 6.70 11.76 -21.15
C VAL A 70 5.86 11.38 -19.94
N LEU A 71 4.96 12.28 -19.50
CA LEU A 71 4.09 12.02 -18.36
C LEU A 71 3.12 10.86 -18.64
N ALA A 72 2.52 10.81 -19.83
CA ALA A 72 1.62 9.73 -20.21
C ALA A 72 2.33 8.37 -20.26
N THR A 73 3.58 8.34 -20.74
CA THR A 73 4.38 7.11 -20.79
C THR A 73 4.71 6.61 -19.39
N ALA A 74 5.21 7.49 -18.51
CA ALA A 74 5.51 7.13 -17.13
C ALA A 74 4.25 6.64 -16.37
N ALA A 75 3.10 7.28 -16.59
CA ALA A 75 1.84 6.86 -15.99
C ALA A 75 1.33 5.51 -16.53
N HIS A 76 1.58 5.23 -17.82
CA HIS A 76 1.27 3.94 -18.40
C HIS A 76 2.17 2.83 -17.83
N GLU A 77 3.48 3.05 -17.78
CA GLU A 77 4.46 2.11 -17.23
C GLU A 77 4.14 1.77 -15.77
N ALA A 78 3.83 2.77 -14.93
CA ALA A 78 3.41 2.56 -13.55
C ALA A 78 2.17 1.64 -13.44
N ARG A 79 1.19 1.80 -14.34
CA ARG A 79 -0.03 0.97 -14.36
C ARG A 79 0.20 -0.46 -14.82
N THR A 80 1.13 -0.67 -15.74
CA THR A 80 1.37 -1.99 -16.36
C THR A 80 2.52 -2.77 -15.73
N ALA A 81 3.31 -2.13 -14.86
CA ALA A 81 4.43 -2.77 -14.19
C ALA A 81 4.00 -3.98 -13.34
N ASP A 82 4.81 -5.04 -13.40
CA ASP A 82 4.62 -6.22 -12.56
C ASP A 82 4.97 -5.92 -11.09
N ALA A 83 4.86 -6.92 -10.21
CA ALA A 83 5.15 -6.72 -8.79
C ALA A 83 6.62 -6.38 -8.49
N GLU A 84 7.55 -6.73 -9.37
CA GLU A 84 8.99 -6.55 -9.17
C GLU A 84 9.46 -5.16 -9.63
N HIS A 85 8.93 -4.67 -10.76
CA HIS A 85 9.32 -3.40 -11.36
C HIS A 85 8.43 -2.22 -10.94
N ARG A 86 7.30 -2.48 -10.26
CA ARG A 86 6.32 -1.44 -9.91
C ARG A 86 6.86 -0.37 -8.97
N GLU A 87 7.76 -0.70 -8.04
CA GLU A 87 8.39 0.32 -7.19
C GLU A 87 9.21 1.33 -8.01
N PHE A 88 9.96 0.85 -9.01
CA PHE A 88 10.72 1.70 -9.92
C PHE A 88 9.79 2.53 -10.80
N ALA A 89 8.80 1.91 -11.44
CA ALA A 89 7.87 2.62 -12.32
C ALA A 89 7.06 3.71 -11.59
N GLU A 90 6.62 3.43 -10.35
CA GLU A 90 5.90 4.41 -9.53
C GLU A 90 6.81 5.56 -9.05
N SER A 91 8.09 5.29 -8.82
CA SER A 91 9.08 6.32 -8.48
C SER A 91 9.42 7.20 -9.69
N ASP A 92 9.50 6.61 -10.88
CA ASP A 92 9.70 7.34 -12.14
C ASP A 92 8.50 8.23 -12.46
N LEU A 93 7.27 7.75 -12.24
CA LEU A 93 6.06 8.58 -12.33
C LEU A 93 6.10 9.74 -11.33
N SER A 94 6.47 9.50 -10.06
CA SER A 94 6.60 10.58 -9.07
C SER A 94 7.62 11.63 -9.51
N ARG A 95 8.78 11.21 -10.05
CA ARG A 95 9.80 12.12 -10.54
C ARG A 95 9.33 12.93 -11.75
N ALA A 96 8.64 12.28 -12.69
CA ALA A 96 8.06 12.95 -13.85
C ALA A 96 7.00 13.99 -13.42
N LEU A 97 6.09 13.62 -12.51
CA LEU A 97 5.10 14.54 -11.95
C LEU A 97 5.74 15.75 -11.27
N ARG A 98 6.76 15.53 -10.45
CA ARG A 98 7.49 16.60 -9.77
C ARG A 98 8.19 17.53 -10.76
N ALA A 99 8.85 16.98 -11.77
CA ALA A 99 9.52 17.75 -12.82
C ALA A 99 8.55 18.61 -13.66
N VAL A 100 7.29 18.19 -13.76
CA VAL A 100 6.23 18.97 -14.42
C VAL A 100 5.69 20.06 -13.49
N VAL A 101 5.34 19.68 -12.27
CA VAL A 101 4.61 20.54 -11.35
C VAL A 101 5.49 21.62 -10.72
N ASP A 102 6.77 21.33 -10.47
CA ASP A 102 7.73 22.27 -9.88
C ASP A 102 8.24 23.32 -10.91
N GLN A 103 7.75 23.30 -12.14
CA GLN A 103 8.11 24.33 -13.13
C GLN A 103 7.59 25.70 -12.69
N PRO A 104 8.45 26.75 -12.72
CA PRO A 104 8.07 28.07 -12.24
C PRO A 104 6.90 28.64 -13.03
N GLY A 105 5.83 29.02 -12.33
CA GLY A 105 4.62 29.58 -12.93
C GLY A 105 3.70 28.54 -13.58
N PHE A 106 3.97 27.24 -13.47
CA PHE A 106 3.09 26.19 -14.02
C PHE A 106 1.73 26.17 -13.33
N VAL A 107 1.72 26.16 -11.99
CA VAL A 107 0.49 26.20 -11.18
C VAL A 107 -0.30 27.48 -11.44
N ASP A 108 0.38 28.63 -11.54
CA ASP A 108 -0.26 29.92 -11.84
C ASP A 108 -0.83 29.96 -13.27
N ALA A 109 -0.11 29.43 -14.26
CA ALA A 109 -0.55 29.36 -15.65
C ALA A 109 -1.72 28.38 -15.84
N LEU A 110 -1.76 27.30 -15.06
CA LEU A 110 -2.86 26.34 -15.03
C LEU A 110 -4.12 26.94 -14.41
N THR A 111 -3.99 27.57 -13.24
CA THR A 111 -5.12 28.13 -12.49
C THR A 111 -5.62 29.44 -13.08
N GLY A 112 -4.77 30.22 -13.73
CA GLY A 112 -5.10 31.49 -14.37
C GLY A 112 -5.83 31.37 -15.70
N ARG A 113 -5.99 30.17 -16.28
CA ARG A 113 -6.54 29.98 -17.63
C ARG A 113 -8.06 30.13 -17.75
N GLY A 114 -8.76 30.50 -16.67
CA GLY A 114 -10.19 30.89 -16.70
C GLY A 114 -11.19 29.74 -16.87
N ASP A 115 -10.74 28.56 -17.32
CA ASP A 115 -11.61 27.44 -17.67
C ASP A 115 -12.01 26.53 -16.48
N GLY A 116 -11.47 26.75 -15.28
CA GLY A 116 -11.77 25.99 -14.05
C GLY A 116 -11.26 24.54 -14.04
N ASP A 117 -11.15 23.92 -15.21
CA ASP A 117 -10.75 22.54 -15.46
C ASP A 117 -9.32 22.24 -14.96
N GLY A 118 -8.36 23.12 -15.25
CA GLY A 118 -6.96 22.95 -14.83
C GLY A 118 -6.77 22.94 -13.31
N LYS A 119 -7.60 23.67 -12.55
CA LYS A 119 -7.56 23.65 -11.08
C LYS A 119 -8.10 22.34 -10.53
N ALA A 120 -9.20 21.84 -11.09
CA ALA A 120 -9.80 20.57 -10.69
C ALA A 120 -8.84 19.40 -10.92
N VAL A 121 -8.17 19.36 -12.09
CA VAL A 121 -7.17 18.33 -12.40
C VAL A 121 -5.99 18.35 -11.42
N LEU A 122 -5.49 19.55 -11.07
CA LEU A 122 -4.39 19.67 -10.11
C LEU A 122 -4.80 19.25 -8.70
N GLU A 123 -6.02 19.58 -8.27
CA GLU A 123 -6.57 19.16 -6.99
C GLU A 123 -6.80 17.64 -6.91
N GLU A 124 -7.27 17.03 -7.99
CA GLU A 124 -7.41 15.57 -8.06
C GLU A 124 -6.05 14.86 -8.03
N LEU A 125 -5.06 15.40 -8.76
CA LEU A 125 -3.69 14.87 -8.76
C LEU A 125 -3.06 14.97 -7.36
N SER A 126 -3.19 16.12 -6.68
CA SER A 126 -2.62 16.35 -5.36
C SER A 126 -3.24 15.44 -4.30
N SER A 127 -4.57 15.33 -4.31
CA SER A 127 -5.34 14.44 -3.44
C SER A 127 -4.95 12.98 -3.66
N SER A 128 -4.78 12.57 -4.92
CA SER A 128 -4.37 11.21 -5.27
C SER A 128 -2.93 10.92 -4.84
N ALA A 129 -2.00 11.86 -5.02
CA ALA A 129 -0.61 11.72 -4.57
C ALA A 129 -0.52 11.61 -3.03
N ALA A 130 -1.22 12.48 -2.30
CA ALA A 130 -1.29 12.42 -0.83
C ALA A 130 -1.88 11.10 -0.34
N LYS A 131 -2.91 10.58 -1.03
CA LYS A 131 -3.53 9.29 -0.70
C LYS A 131 -2.58 8.12 -0.89
N VAL A 132 -1.69 8.15 -1.90
CA VAL A 132 -0.65 7.14 -2.10
C VAL A 132 0.32 7.12 -0.92
N ALA A 133 0.81 8.29 -0.49
CA ALA A 133 1.72 8.38 0.65
C ALA A 133 1.09 7.82 1.95
N TYR A 134 -0.17 8.16 2.20
CA TYR A 134 -0.92 7.60 3.32
C TYR A 134 -1.10 6.09 3.22
N ALA A 135 -1.51 5.57 2.05
CA ALA A 135 -1.74 4.15 1.84
C ALA A 135 -0.45 3.33 1.99
N ARG A 136 0.67 3.84 1.48
CA ARG A 136 1.99 3.21 1.62
C ARG A 136 2.39 3.10 3.09
N ARG A 137 2.25 4.18 3.86
CA ARG A 137 2.54 4.17 5.30
C ARG A 137 1.66 3.15 6.04
N PHE A 138 0.36 3.13 5.75
CA PHE A 138 -0.56 2.18 6.36
C PHE A 138 -0.24 0.72 6.02
N TYR A 139 0.14 0.45 4.77
CA TYR A 139 0.62 -0.86 4.34
C TYR A 139 1.91 -1.26 5.07
N ASN A 140 2.91 -0.39 5.11
CA ASN A 140 4.18 -0.67 5.79
C ASN A 140 4.00 -0.88 7.30
N ASP A 141 3.08 -0.16 7.94
CA ASP A 141 2.71 -0.39 9.34
C ASP A 141 2.05 -1.77 9.55
N ALA A 142 1.15 -2.17 8.64
CA ALA A 142 0.53 -3.50 8.68
C ALA A 142 1.57 -4.61 8.47
N VAL A 143 2.49 -4.44 7.53
CA VAL A 143 3.64 -5.35 7.27
C VAL A 143 4.51 -5.46 8.51
N SER A 144 4.87 -4.34 9.14
CA SER A 144 5.67 -4.32 10.37
C SER A 144 5.01 -5.11 11.49
N GLN A 145 3.71 -4.87 11.73
CA GLN A 145 2.93 -5.61 12.74
C GLN A 145 2.85 -7.11 12.43
N ALA A 146 2.66 -7.48 11.16
CA ALA A 146 2.64 -8.88 10.73
C ALA A 146 4.00 -9.56 10.93
N ARG A 147 5.12 -8.88 10.59
CA ARG A 147 6.48 -9.38 10.80
C ARG A 147 6.80 -9.56 12.29
N ILE A 148 6.46 -8.59 13.14
CA ILE A 148 6.65 -8.68 14.60
C ILE A 148 5.83 -9.84 15.17
N ALA A 149 4.58 -9.99 14.75
CA ALA A 149 3.74 -11.10 15.21
C ALA A 149 4.34 -12.45 14.84
N ARG A 150 4.83 -12.61 13.60
CA ARG A 150 5.38 -13.86 13.07
C ARG A 150 6.72 -14.26 13.69
N ARG A 151 7.48 -13.31 14.25
CA ARG A 151 8.73 -13.58 15.00
C ARG A 151 8.51 -14.23 16.37
N LYS A 152 7.29 -14.20 16.92
CA LYS A 152 7.02 -14.80 18.25
C LYS A 152 7.18 -16.32 18.18
N LEU A 153 8.04 -16.86 19.07
CA LEU A 153 8.46 -18.27 19.12
C LEU A 153 7.30 -19.27 19.02
N LEU A 154 6.15 -18.95 19.63
CA LEU A 154 4.95 -19.79 19.60
C LEU A 154 4.35 -19.98 18.20
N ILE A 155 4.39 -18.97 17.32
CA ILE A 155 3.88 -19.09 15.94
C ILE A 155 4.83 -19.96 15.10
N ARG A 156 6.13 -19.86 15.37
CA ARG A 156 7.17 -20.65 14.72
C ARG A 156 7.13 -22.12 15.18
N ALA A 157 6.93 -22.36 16.48
CA ALA A 157 6.83 -23.69 17.06
C ALA A 157 5.57 -24.44 16.59
N LEU A 158 4.42 -23.76 16.54
CA LEU A 158 3.16 -24.37 16.12
C LEU A 158 2.97 -24.42 14.59
N ARG A 159 3.92 -23.92 13.78
CA ARG A 159 3.83 -23.82 12.31
C ARG A 159 2.53 -23.18 11.79
N LEU A 160 1.85 -22.37 12.62
CA LEU A 160 0.54 -21.80 12.31
C LEU A 160 0.56 -20.81 11.14
N ALA A 161 1.71 -20.21 10.85
CA ALA A 161 1.87 -19.28 9.73
C ALA A 161 2.08 -19.97 8.37
N GLY A 162 2.12 -21.30 8.33
CA GLY A 162 2.33 -22.06 7.09
C GLY A 162 3.60 -21.65 6.32
N ARG A 163 3.56 -21.84 4.99
CA ARG A 163 4.63 -21.46 4.04
C ARG A 163 4.45 -20.09 3.39
N ALA A 164 3.45 -19.29 3.80
CA ALA A 164 3.21 -17.99 3.18
C ALA A 164 4.50 -17.13 3.21
N PRO A 165 4.95 -16.50 2.12
CA PRO A 165 6.12 -15.62 2.16
C PRO A 165 5.92 -14.48 3.17
N LEU A 166 7.00 -13.94 3.73
CA LEU A 166 6.85 -12.74 4.58
C LEU A 166 6.47 -11.56 3.67
N PRO A 167 5.50 -10.72 4.07
CA PRO A 167 5.16 -9.55 3.30
C PRO A 167 6.36 -8.58 3.28
N GLY A 168 6.68 -8.08 2.09
CA GLY A 168 7.71 -7.07 1.86
C GLY A 168 7.18 -5.66 2.12
N PHE A 169 8.07 -4.76 2.52
CA PHE A 169 7.78 -3.33 2.54
C PHE A 169 7.65 -2.82 1.11
N PHE A 170 6.88 -1.75 0.93
CA PHE A 170 6.76 -1.04 -0.34
C PHE A 170 7.48 0.31 -0.23
N GLU A 171 8.50 0.48 -1.04
CA GLU A 171 9.35 1.68 -1.07
C GLU A 171 9.23 2.35 -2.44
N ILE A 172 8.71 3.57 -2.44
CA ILE A 172 8.62 4.43 -3.63
C ILE A 172 9.01 5.84 -3.24
N ASP A 173 9.55 6.60 -4.18
CA ASP A 173 9.59 8.06 -4.06
C ASP A 173 8.13 8.57 -4.11
N ASP A 174 7.62 9.07 -2.98
CA ASP A 174 6.26 9.60 -2.84
C ASP A 174 6.24 11.03 -2.29
N ASP A 175 7.37 11.75 -2.37
CA ASP A 175 7.42 13.15 -1.93
C ASP A 175 6.40 13.96 -2.74
N PRO A 176 5.43 14.61 -2.06
CA PRO A 176 4.38 15.34 -2.74
C PRO A 176 5.00 16.48 -3.58
N PRO A 177 4.49 16.74 -4.80
CA PRO A 177 4.94 17.88 -5.58
C PRO A 177 4.67 19.18 -4.80
N GLY A 178 5.51 20.21 -5.00
CA GLY A 178 5.39 21.49 -4.31
C GLY A 178 4.29 22.34 -4.91
N ILE A 179 3.04 22.09 -4.51
CA ILE A 179 1.83 22.82 -4.94
C ILE A 179 1.16 23.55 -3.79
#